data_AF-A0A966EQI1-F1
#
_entry.id   AF-A0A966EQI1-F1
#
_cell.length_a   1.000
_cell.length_b   1.000
_cell.length_c   1.000
_cell.angle_alpha   90.00
_cell.angle_beta   90.00
_cell.angle_gamma   90.00
#
_symmetry.space_group_name_H-M   'P 1'
#
loop_
_entity.id
_entity.type
_entity.pdbx_description
1 polymer ?
#
loop_
_entity_poly.entity_id
_entity_poly.type
_entity_poly.pdbx_seq_one_letter_code
_entity_poly.pdbx_strand_id
1 'polypeptide(L)'
;MTHARTQHPNAVLTPNGRHRMVRCVLEKGWSIEATAERFQIDAKTVRKWCDRFIAEGSFGLRDRSSRPHHSPNKTSPRGRAEVIRLRRKRRWGADHIAFETGLAASTVQNILRAEGLGRLDSADRATNPEPIRRYQRDRPGELVHVDVKKLAGIPDGGGWRIHGRGNAPGVKRSTVGYRFIHFYNHHRSHGALGWATPTSTLRDNLPADHSLLLGNNCSADSMPSRWVPLPYPKVSWLARGTGTG
;
A
#
# COMPACT_ATOMS: atom_id res chain seq x y z
N MET A 1 -28.94 9.43 -13.35
CA MET A 1 -28.25 9.29 -14.65
C MET A 1 -27.53 10.59 -14.94
N THR A 2 -26.20 10.61 -14.77
CA THR A 2 -25.41 11.84 -14.85
C THR A 2 -25.06 12.10 -16.31
N HIS A 3 -25.80 12.97 -16.99
CA HIS A 3 -25.43 13.50 -18.31
C HIS A 3 -24.26 14.47 -18.16
N ALA A 4 -23.07 13.94 -17.87
CA ALA A 4 -21.84 14.72 -17.93
C ALA A 4 -21.62 15.13 -19.39
N ARG A 5 -21.61 16.46 -19.64
CA ARG A 5 -21.38 17.05 -20.95
C ARG A 5 -20.12 16.43 -21.58
N THR A 6 -20.33 15.59 -22.59
CA THR A 6 -19.29 14.88 -23.33
C THR A 6 -18.68 15.79 -24.40
N GLN A 7 -18.49 17.06 -24.08
CA GLN A 7 -17.88 18.03 -24.97
C GLN A 7 -16.68 18.62 -24.25
N HIS A 8 -15.56 18.64 -24.97
CA HIS A 8 -14.36 19.28 -24.47
C HIS A 8 -14.67 20.75 -24.15
N PRO A 9 -14.17 21.32 -23.04
CA PRO A 9 -14.44 22.72 -22.67
C PRO A 9 -14.08 23.71 -23.78
N ASN A 10 -13.07 23.38 -24.59
CA ASN A 10 -12.62 24.20 -25.73
C ASN A 10 -13.22 23.77 -27.09
N ALA A 11 -14.34 23.04 -27.11
CA ALA A 11 -14.97 22.64 -28.35
C ALA A 11 -15.61 23.86 -29.05
N VAL A 12 -15.02 24.30 -30.17
CA VAL A 12 -15.49 25.45 -30.97
C VAL A 12 -16.94 25.27 -31.43
N LEU A 13 -17.33 24.05 -31.81
CA LEU A 13 -18.68 23.73 -32.23
C LEU A 13 -19.23 22.53 -31.45
N THR A 14 -20.41 22.74 -30.87
CA THR A 14 -21.26 21.66 -30.35
C THR A 14 -21.86 20.84 -31.51
N PRO A 15 -22.35 19.60 -31.27
CA PRO A 15 -23.04 18.82 -32.28
C PRO A 15 -24.22 19.57 -32.94
N ASN A 16 -24.96 20.37 -32.16
CA ASN A 16 -26.02 21.23 -32.69
C ASN A 16 -25.46 22.33 -33.59
N GLY A 17 -24.32 22.92 -33.23
CA GLY A 17 -23.60 23.90 -34.07
C GLY A 17 -23.17 23.30 -35.40
N ARG A 18 -22.61 22.09 -35.38
CA ARG A 18 -22.24 21.33 -36.59
C ARG A 18 -23.46 21.01 -37.45
N HIS A 19 -24.59 20.67 -36.83
CA HIS A 19 -25.82 20.40 -37.56
C HIS A 19 -26.35 21.65 -38.27
N ARG A 20 -26.34 22.81 -37.61
CA ARG A 20 -26.73 24.09 -38.25
C ARG A 20 -25.84 24.43 -39.43
N MET A 21 -24.54 24.22 -39.28
CA MET A 21 -23.55 24.43 -40.34
C MET A 21 -23.79 23.52 -41.55
N VAL A 22 -24.01 22.22 -41.32
CA VAL A 22 -24.31 21.28 -42.41
C VAL A 22 -25.62 21.63 -43.13
N ARG A 23 -26.65 22.09 -42.40
CA ARG A 23 -27.91 22.56 -43.02
C ARG A 23 -27.72 23.77 -43.93
N CYS A 24 -26.78 24.69 -43.62
CA CYS A 24 -26.48 25.80 -44.52
C CYS A 24 -26.00 25.29 -45.89
N VAL A 25 -25.17 24.26 -45.91
CA VAL A 25 -24.67 23.68 -47.16
C VAL A 25 -25.75 22.85 -47.85
N LEU A 26 -26.32 21.87 -47.16
CA LEU A 26 -27.16 20.84 -47.78
C LEU A 26 -28.61 21.28 -48.04
N GLU A 27 -29.19 22.12 -47.16
CA GLU A 27 -30.58 22.56 -47.31
C GLU A 27 -30.69 23.96 -47.91
N LYS A 28 -29.78 24.87 -47.54
CA LYS A 28 -29.81 26.26 -48.01
C LYS A 28 -28.93 26.52 -49.25
N GLY A 29 -28.17 25.52 -49.70
CA GLY A 29 -27.34 25.62 -50.90
C GLY A 29 -26.15 26.58 -50.78
N TRP A 30 -25.69 26.90 -49.56
CA TRP A 30 -24.52 27.77 -49.37
C TRP A 30 -23.24 27.06 -49.81
N SER A 31 -22.29 27.81 -50.37
CA SER A 31 -20.96 27.27 -50.66
C SER A 31 -20.23 26.87 -49.37
N ILE A 32 -19.23 25.99 -49.51
CA ILE A 32 -18.39 25.55 -48.39
C ILE A 32 -17.64 26.74 -47.78
N GLU A 33 -17.15 27.65 -48.63
CA GLU A 33 -16.37 28.83 -48.27
C GLU A 33 -17.21 29.85 -47.50
N ALA A 34 -18.40 30.18 -47.99
CA ALA A 34 -19.32 31.09 -47.31
C ALA A 34 -19.78 30.53 -45.95
N THR A 35 -19.98 29.20 -45.89
CA THR A 35 -20.30 28.52 -44.62
C THR A 35 -19.12 28.57 -43.65
N ALA A 36 -17.90 28.33 -44.14
CA ALA A 36 -16.68 28.38 -43.34
C ALA A 36 -16.47 29.76 -42.71
N GLU A 37 -16.60 30.83 -43.51
CA GLU A 37 -16.54 32.22 -43.06
C GLU A 37 -17.60 32.53 -42.01
N ARG A 38 -18.86 32.12 -42.25
CA ARG A 38 -19.98 32.36 -41.32
C ARG A 38 -19.77 31.73 -39.96
N PHE A 39 -19.16 30.55 -39.92
CA PHE A 39 -18.91 29.78 -38.69
C PHE A 39 -17.50 29.99 -38.12
N GLN A 40 -16.66 30.81 -38.77
CA GLN A 40 -15.29 31.11 -38.37
C GLN A 40 -14.44 29.85 -38.19
N ILE A 41 -14.55 28.93 -39.16
CA ILE A 41 -13.77 27.69 -39.19
C ILE A 41 -13.16 27.47 -40.58
N ASP A 42 -12.22 26.52 -40.67
CA ASP A 42 -11.63 26.14 -41.94
C ASP A 42 -12.61 25.37 -42.86
N ALA A 43 -12.55 25.63 -44.16
CA ALA A 43 -13.39 25.00 -45.19
C ALA A 43 -13.28 23.46 -45.21
N LYS A 44 -12.10 22.89 -44.90
CA LYS A 44 -11.94 21.42 -44.78
C LYS A 44 -12.74 20.86 -43.61
N THR A 45 -12.92 21.64 -42.55
CA THR A 45 -13.74 21.24 -41.40
C THR A 45 -15.22 21.21 -41.78
N VAL A 46 -15.71 22.20 -42.53
CA VAL A 46 -17.07 22.18 -43.09
C VAL A 46 -17.27 20.93 -43.94
N ARG A 47 -16.37 20.69 -44.91
CA ARG A 47 -16.43 19.51 -45.79
C ARG A 47 -16.46 18.20 -45.01
N LYS A 48 -15.54 18.02 -44.06
CA LYS A 48 -15.49 16.85 -43.16
C LYS A 48 -16.83 16.59 -42.47
N TRP A 49 -17.50 17.63 -41.96
CA TRP A 49 -18.78 17.44 -41.26
C TRP A 49 -19.94 17.18 -42.21
N CYS A 50 -19.94 17.79 -43.40
CA CYS A 50 -20.91 17.45 -44.46
C CYS A 50 -20.75 15.99 -44.89
N ASP A 51 -19.52 15.55 -45.20
CA ASP A 51 -19.22 14.18 -45.62
C ASP A 51 -19.69 13.16 -44.56
N ARG A 52 -19.42 13.44 -43.28
CA ARG A 52 -19.89 12.60 -42.17
C ARG A 52 -21.41 12.60 -42.04
N PHE A 53 -22.07 13.73 -42.22
CA PHE A 53 -23.53 13.78 -42.15
C PHE A 53 -24.19 13.04 -43.32
N ILE A 54 -23.63 13.13 -44.52
CA ILE A 54 -24.10 12.37 -45.68
C ILE A 54 -23.96 10.86 -45.42
N ALA A 55 -22.82 10.42 -44.86
CA ALA A 55 -22.56 9.02 -44.60
C ALA A 55 -23.31 8.44 -43.38
N GLU A 56 -23.47 9.21 -42.30
CA GLU A 56 -23.87 8.70 -40.98
C GLU A 56 -25.06 9.47 -40.37
N GLY A 57 -25.61 10.45 -41.09
CA GLY A 57 -26.67 11.33 -40.60
C GLY A 57 -26.27 12.14 -39.36
N SER A 58 -27.24 12.40 -38.49
CA SER A 58 -27.02 13.15 -37.23
C SER A 58 -26.03 12.47 -36.29
N PHE A 59 -25.86 11.14 -36.35
CA PHE A 59 -24.89 10.43 -35.52
C PHE A 59 -23.44 10.77 -35.91
N GLY A 60 -23.18 11.03 -37.18
CA GLY A 60 -21.85 11.42 -37.68
C GLY A 60 -21.33 12.75 -37.15
N LEU A 61 -22.20 13.58 -36.57
CA LEU A 61 -21.86 14.89 -35.99
C LEU A 61 -21.39 14.82 -34.53
N ARG A 62 -21.48 13.64 -33.89
CA ARG A 62 -21.00 13.43 -32.53
C ARG A 62 -19.46 13.41 -32.49
N ASP A 63 -18.90 13.75 -31.34
CA ASP A 63 -17.46 13.61 -31.12
C ASP A 63 -17.06 12.14 -31.21
N ARG A 64 -16.03 11.87 -32.00
CA ARG A 64 -15.36 10.57 -32.00
C ARG A 64 -14.29 10.57 -30.92
N SER A 65 -14.00 9.39 -30.40
CA SER A 65 -12.89 9.20 -29.46
C SER A 65 -11.59 9.73 -30.07
N SER A 66 -10.95 10.69 -29.40
CA SER A 66 -9.58 11.14 -29.73
C SER A 66 -8.50 10.14 -29.27
N ARG A 67 -8.90 9.00 -28.67
CA ARG A 67 -7.94 7.99 -28.22
C ARG A 67 -7.26 7.35 -29.45
N PRO A 68 -5.93 7.18 -29.43
CA PRO A 68 -5.22 6.56 -30.54
C PRO A 68 -5.70 5.11 -30.75
N HIS A 69 -5.78 4.69 -32.01
CA HIS A 69 -6.14 3.32 -32.38
C HIS A 69 -5.11 2.30 -31.88
N HIS A 70 -3.83 2.68 -31.84
CA HIS A 70 -2.74 1.84 -31.39
C HIS A 70 -1.91 2.58 -30.32
N SER A 71 -1.56 1.87 -29.25
CA SER A 71 -0.72 2.39 -28.17
C SER A 71 0.37 1.36 -27.87
N PRO A 72 1.58 1.50 -28.46
CA PRO A 72 2.63 0.48 -28.37
C PRO A 72 3.09 0.26 -26.92
N ASN A 73 3.08 1.30 -26.09
CA ASN A 73 3.48 1.24 -24.69
C ASN A 73 2.34 0.83 -23.74
N LYS A 74 1.23 0.32 -24.27
CA LYS A 74 0.11 -0.15 -23.45
C LYS A 74 0.58 -1.37 -22.66
N THR A 75 0.44 -1.32 -21.34
CA THR A 75 0.74 -2.46 -20.46
C THR A 75 0.00 -3.69 -20.93
N SER A 76 0.73 -4.80 -21.06
CA SER A 76 0.17 -6.06 -21.55
C SER A 76 -0.97 -6.55 -20.64
N PRO A 77 -1.96 -7.28 -21.17
CA PRO A 77 -3.02 -7.88 -20.35
C PRO A 77 -2.47 -8.74 -19.21
N ARG A 78 -1.38 -9.48 -19.47
CA ARG A 78 -0.68 -10.29 -18.48
C ARG A 78 -0.10 -9.44 -17.34
N GLY A 79 0.61 -8.36 -17.66
CA GLY A 79 1.17 -7.46 -16.64
C GLY A 79 0.07 -6.80 -15.81
N ARG A 80 -1.04 -6.43 -16.45
CA ARG A 80 -2.21 -5.87 -15.76
C ARG A 80 -2.86 -6.89 -14.81
N ALA A 81 -3.03 -8.14 -15.26
CA ALA A 81 -3.57 -9.22 -14.43
C ALA A 81 -2.66 -9.51 -13.22
N GLU A 82 -1.34 -9.46 -13.42
CA GLU A 82 -0.38 -9.68 -12.34
C GLU A 82 -0.45 -8.60 -11.26
N VAL A 83 -0.55 -7.32 -11.65
CA VAL A 83 -0.80 -6.21 -10.72
C VAL A 83 -2.05 -6.44 -9.87
N ILE A 84 -3.16 -6.85 -10.50
CA ILE A 84 -4.43 -7.12 -9.82
C ILE A 84 -4.28 -8.31 -8.86
N ARG A 85 -3.60 -9.38 -9.30
CA ARG A 85 -3.36 -10.58 -8.49
C ARG A 85 -2.53 -10.25 -7.25
N LEU A 86 -1.42 -9.53 -7.40
CA LEU A 86 -0.57 -9.10 -6.29
C LEU A 86 -1.35 -8.20 -5.33
N ARG A 87 -2.12 -7.24 -5.86
CA ARG A 87 -2.97 -6.38 -5.03
C ARG A 87 -3.97 -7.18 -4.21
N ARG A 88 -4.70 -8.12 -4.80
CA ARG A 88 -5.73 -8.91 -4.10
C ARG A 88 -5.11 -9.90 -3.11
N LYS A 89 -4.01 -10.56 -3.48
CA LYS A 89 -3.37 -11.62 -2.67
C LYS A 89 -2.48 -11.08 -1.56
N ARG A 90 -1.73 -10.01 -1.82
CA ARG A 90 -0.70 -9.48 -0.91
C ARG A 90 -1.08 -8.15 -0.27
N ARG A 91 -2.05 -7.43 -0.85
CA ARG A 91 -2.55 -6.13 -0.35
C ARG A 91 -1.45 -5.06 -0.32
N TRP A 92 -0.43 -5.22 -1.15
CA TRP A 92 0.69 -4.30 -1.26
C TRP A 92 0.27 -2.97 -1.90
N GLY A 93 0.96 -1.89 -1.51
CA GLY A 93 0.87 -0.58 -2.14
C GLY A 93 1.44 -0.59 -3.56
N ALA A 94 1.14 0.47 -4.33
CA ALA A 94 1.56 0.58 -5.72
C ALA A 94 3.08 0.51 -5.89
N ASP A 95 3.87 1.11 -4.99
CA ASP A 95 5.34 1.12 -5.08
C ASP A 95 5.94 -0.27 -4.94
N HIS A 96 5.41 -1.09 -4.02
CA HIS A 96 5.90 -2.45 -3.82
C HIS A 96 5.48 -3.37 -4.96
N ILE A 97 4.24 -3.23 -5.47
CA ILE A 97 3.80 -3.97 -6.66
C ILE A 97 4.61 -3.55 -7.89
N ALA A 98 4.96 -2.27 -8.01
CA ALA A 98 5.80 -1.75 -9.09
C ALA A 98 7.20 -2.38 -9.05
N PHE A 99 7.82 -2.45 -7.88
CA PHE A 99 9.09 -3.14 -7.69
C PHE A 99 8.99 -4.61 -8.13
N GLU A 100 7.95 -5.33 -7.72
CA GLU A 100 7.76 -6.75 -8.08
C GLU A 100 7.48 -6.99 -9.58
N THR A 101 6.73 -6.08 -10.22
CA THR A 101 6.29 -6.25 -11.62
C THR A 101 7.19 -5.57 -12.65
N GLY A 102 8.15 -4.76 -12.22
CA GLY A 102 9.00 -3.94 -13.10
C GLY A 102 8.24 -2.80 -13.81
N LEU A 103 6.98 -2.54 -13.43
CA LEU A 103 6.18 -1.44 -13.97
C LEU A 103 6.43 -0.16 -13.17
N ALA A 104 6.24 1.01 -13.79
CA ALA A 104 6.24 2.27 -13.05
C ALA A 104 5.12 2.31 -12.01
N ALA A 105 5.39 2.85 -10.82
CA ALA A 105 4.40 2.97 -9.73
C ALA A 105 3.14 3.73 -10.15
N SER A 106 3.27 4.77 -10.97
CA SER A 106 2.15 5.52 -11.55
C SER A 106 1.28 4.64 -12.46
N THR A 107 1.89 3.78 -13.27
CA THR A 107 1.20 2.81 -14.13
C THR A 107 0.44 1.78 -13.30
N VAL A 108 1.08 1.24 -12.25
CA VAL A 108 0.42 0.33 -11.30
C VAL A 108 -0.77 1.02 -10.65
N GLN A 109 -0.60 2.24 -10.13
CA GLN A 109 -1.68 2.99 -9.49
C GLN A 109 -2.83 3.27 -10.46
N ASN A 110 -2.55 3.57 -11.73
CA ASN A 110 -3.57 3.78 -12.77
C ASN A 110 -4.33 2.49 -13.09
N ILE A 111 -3.63 1.35 -13.16
CA ILE A 111 -4.25 0.03 -13.32
C ILE A 111 -5.18 -0.24 -12.15
N LEU A 112 -4.72 -0.04 -10.91
CA LEU A 112 -5.52 -0.26 -9.70
C LEU A 112 -6.75 0.65 -9.66
N ARG A 113 -6.62 1.94 -9.99
CA ARG A 113 -7.77 2.86 -10.07
C ARG A 113 -8.81 2.42 -11.11
N ALA A 114 -8.35 2.02 -12.30
CA ALA A 114 -9.23 1.55 -13.36
C ALA A 114 -9.99 0.26 -13.00
N GLU A 115 -9.47 -0.54 -12.07
CA GLU A 115 -10.08 -1.78 -11.56
C GLU A 115 -10.83 -1.58 -10.24
N GLY A 116 -10.98 -0.34 -9.76
CA GLY A 116 -11.63 -0.04 -8.47
C GLY A 116 -10.82 -0.41 -7.23
N LEU A 117 -9.54 -0.79 -7.39
CA LEU A 117 -8.61 -1.20 -6.32
C LEU A 117 -7.63 -0.10 -5.90
N GLY A 118 -7.89 1.15 -6.33
CA GLY A 118 -6.96 2.27 -6.18
C GLY A 118 -6.74 2.73 -4.74
N ARG A 119 -7.66 2.43 -3.82
CA ARG A 119 -7.55 2.76 -2.41
C ARG A 119 -7.19 1.49 -1.61
N LEU A 120 -6.37 1.67 -0.57
CA LEU A 120 -5.98 0.58 0.32
C LEU A 120 -7.04 0.27 1.37
N ASP A 121 -8.05 1.12 1.58
CA ASP A 121 -9.11 0.93 2.60
C ASP A 121 -10.06 -0.24 2.30
N SER A 122 -10.37 -0.49 1.02
CA SER A 122 -11.01 -1.73 0.55
C SER A 122 -10.07 -2.95 0.61
N ALA A 123 -8.80 -2.70 0.92
CA ALA A 123 -7.73 -3.66 1.05
C ALA A 123 -6.96 -3.52 2.40
N ASP A 124 -7.56 -2.97 3.46
CA ASP A 124 -6.89 -2.80 4.76
C ASP A 124 -7.38 -3.84 5.79
N ARG A 125 -6.50 -4.25 6.71
CA ARG A 125 -6.80 -5.16 7.83
C ARG A 125 -7.80 -4.52 8.80
N ALA A 126 -7.86 -3.19 8.89
CA ALA A 126 -8.87 -2.49 9.68
C ALA A 126 -10.31 -2.75 9.20
N THR A 127 -10.47 -3.04 7.90
CA THR A 127 -11.75 -3.38 7.25
C THR A 127 -11.84 -4.87 6.90
N ASN A 128 -11.04 -5.72 7.56
CA ASN A 128 -11.19 -7.17 7.44
C ASN A 128 -12.57 -7.55 8.01
N PRO A 129 -13.46 -8.24 7.26
CA PRO A 129 -14.73 -8.73 7.82
C PRO A 129 -14.52 -9.81 8.88
N GLU A 130 -13.33 -10.43 8.93
CA GLU A 130 -12.96 -11.26 10.08
C GLU A 130 -12.99 -10.40 11.35
N PRO A 131 -13.79 -10.78 12.36
CA PRO A 131 -13.84 -10.05 13.61
C PRO A 131 -12.43 -9.93 14.20
N ILE A 132 -12.09 -8.72 14.65
CA ILE A 132 -10.83 -8.47 15.36
C ILE A 132 -10.78 -9.46 16.53
N ARG A 133 -9.92 -10.48 16.41
CA ARG A 133 -9.62 -11.41 17.50
C ARG A 133 -8.83 -10.65 18.55
N ARG A 134 -9.55 -10.02 19.48
CA ARG A 134 -8.96 -9.45 20.68
C ARG A 134 -8.46 -10.62 21.53
N TYR A 135 -7.17 -10.62 21.84
CA TYR A 135 -6.56 -11.57 22.75
C TYR A 135 -7.01 -11.23 24.18
N GLN A 136 -8.20 -11.67 24.55
CA GLN A 136 -8.68 -11.60 25.92
C GLN A 136 -8.34 -12.92 26.61
N ARG A 137 -7.86 -12.83 27.85
CA ARG A 137 -7.54 -13.97 28.71
C ARG A 137 -8.34 -13.82 30.00
N ASP A 138 -8.71 -14.94 30.58
CA ASP A 138 -9.69 -14.98 31.67
C ASP A 138 -9.05 -14.57 33.01
N ARG A 139 -7.73 -14.74 33.14
CA ARG A 139 -7.00 -14.41 34.37
C ARG A 139 -5.94 -13.33 34.12
N PRO A 140 -5.85 -12.34 35.01
CA PRO A 140 -4.72 -11.39 35.03
C PRO A 140 -3.37 -12.13 35.06
N GLY A 141 -2.43 -11.73 34.20
CA GLY A 141 -1.09 -12.33 34.10
C GLY A 141 -0.92 -13.36 32.98
N GLU A 142 -2.00 -13.87 32.38
CA GLU A 142 -1.95 -14.79 31.23
C GLU A 142 -1.49 -14.11 29.93
N LEU A 143 -1.37 -12.78 29.93
CA LEU A 143 -0.88 -12.00 28.80
C LEU A 143 0.09 -10.93 29.28
N VAL A 144 1.29 -10.98 28.72
CA VAL A 144 2.39 -10.04 28.98
C VAL A 144 2.51 -9.12 27.77
N HIS A 145 2.29 -7.82 27.96
CA HIS A 145 2.50 -6.83 26.91
C HIS A 145 3.90 -6.24 27.04
N VAL A 146 4.80 -6.60 26.13
CA VAL A 146 6.14 -6.02 26.09
C VAL A 146 6.12 -4.77 25.22
N ASP A 147 6.37 -3.61 25.81
CA ASP A 147 6.58 -2.38 25.04
C ASP A 147 8.04 -2.29 24.59
N VAL A 148 8.24 -1.96 23.32
CA VAL A 148 9.58 -1.75 22.75
C VAL A 148 9.71 -0.29 22.37
N LYS A 149 10.50 0.44 23.15
CA LYS A 149 10.76 1.84 22.88
C LYS A 149 12.07 2.03 22.14
N LYS A 150 11.99 2.55 20.93
CA LYS A 150 13.14 2.95 20.12
C LYS A 150 13.64 4.31 20.59
N LEU A 151 14.87 4.37 21.06
CA LEU A 151 15.54 5.59 21.51
C LEU A 151 16.77 5.86 20.64
N ALA A 152 17.05 7.14 20.39
CA ALA A 152 18.29 7.54 19.74
C ALA A 152 19.47 7.27 20.68
N GLY A 153 20.54 6.68 20.15
CA GLY A 153 21.77 6.46 20.89
C GLY A 153 22.44 7.78 21.27
N ILE A 154 22.88 7.88 22.53
CA ILE A 154 23.63 9.05 23.01
C ILE A 154 25.11 8.84 22.67
N PRO A 155 25.76 9.75 21.92
CA PRO A 155 27.18 9.69 21.64
C PRO A 155 28.04 9.88 22.88
N ASP A 156 29.25 9.30 22.86
CA ASP A 156 30.26 9.57 23.87
C ASP A 156 30.58 11.08 23.89
N GLY A 157 30.63 11.67 25.08
CA GLY A 157 30.72 13.12 25.27
C GLY A 157 29.37 13.85 25.26
N GLY A 158 28.25 13.17 25.04
CA GLY A 158 26.91 13.74 25.20
C GLY A 158 26.26 14.28 23.92
N GLY A 159 24.94 14.33 23.91
CA GLY A 159 24.15 14.82 22.77
C GLY A 159 23.80 16.31 22.85
N TRP A 160 22.89 16.75 21.98
CA TRP A 160 22.42 18.14 21.87
C TRP A 160 21.88 18.76 23.18
N ARG A 161 21.47 17.94 24.15
CA ARG A 161 21.06 18.40 25.48
C ARG A 161 22.21 18.98 26.30
N ILE A 162 23.43 18.48 26.10
CA ILE A 162 24.63 18.94 26.81
C ILE A 162 25.29 20.09 26.03
N HIS A 163 25.35 19.98 24.71
CA HIS A 163 26.08 20.94 23.86
C HIS A 163 25.21 22.04 23.24
N GLY A 164 23.88 21.95 23.36
CA GLY A 164 22.95 22.80 22.59
C GLY A 164 22.69 22.27 21.18
N ARG A 165 21.55 22.64 20.57
CA ARG A 165 21.23 22.26 19.18
C ARG A 165 22.24 22.90 18.23
N GLY A 166 22.92 22.09 17.42
CA GLY A 166 23.86 22.56 16.38
C GLY A 166 25.28 22.87 16.87
N ASN A 167 25.52 22.87 18.18
CA ASN A 167 26.81 23.23 18.79
C ASN A 167 27.62 22.02 19.30
N ALA A 168 27.16 20.80 19.01
CA ALA A 168 27.93 19.60 19.31
C ALA A 168 29.25 19.59 18.50
N PRO A 169 30.40 19.26 19.11
CA PRO A 169 31.66 19.14 18.38
C PRO A 169 31.46 18.17 17.21
N GLY A 170 31.93 18.56 16.03
CA GLY A 170 31.53 18.05 14.72
C GLY A 170 31.73 16.55 14.49
N VAL A 171 30.92 15.70 15.12
CA VAL A 171 30.80 14.28 14.79
C VAL A 171 29.93 14.22 13.53
N LYS A 172 30.58 14.06 12.37
CA LYS A 172 29.93 14.08 11.04
C LYS A 172 28.88 12.98 10.81
N ARG A 173 28.69 12.06 11.76
CA ARG A 173 27.55 11.15 11.93
C ARG A 173 27.84 10.32 13.18
N SER A 174 26.94 10.31 14.18
CA SER A 174 27.12 9.38 15.28
C SER A 174 26.81 7.96 14.79
N THR A 175 27.76 7.04 14.94
CA THR A 175 27.60 5.60 14.60
C THR A 175 26.74 4.86 15.63
N VAL A 176 26.29 5.56 16.68
CA VAL A 176 25.61 4.97 17.85
C VAL A 176 24.23 4.42 17.50
N GLY A 177 23.64 4.89 16.40
CA GLY A 177 22.39 4.34 15.87
C GLY A 177 21.23 4.47 16.85
N TYR A 178 20.38 3.44 16.89
CA TYR A 178 19.25 3.36 17.82
C TYR A 178 19.50 2.30 18.87
N ARG A 179 19.07 2.58 20.10
CA ARG A 179 18.99 1.60 21.19
C ARG A 179 17.52 1.29 21.45
N PHE A 180 17.23 0.04 21.80
CA PHE A 180 15.89 -0.40 22.11
C PHE A 180 15.84 -0.72 23.60
N ILE A 181 14.88 -0.12 24.31
CA ILE A 181 14.58 -0.51 25.68
C ILE A 181 13.33 -1.38 25.62
N HIS A 182 13.45 -2.59 26.15
CA HIS A 182 12.33 -3.48 26.40
C HIS A 182 11.80 -3.16 27.79
N PHE A 183 10.62 -2.55 27.88
CA PHE A 183 9.95 -2.37 29.16
C PHE A 183 8.87 -3.44 29.29
N TYR A 184 9.10 -4.35 30.22
CA TYR A 184 7.99 -5.01 30.91
C TYR A 184 8.26 -4.87 32.41
N ASN A 185 7.31 -4.29 33.13
CA ASN A 185 7.50 -3.99 34.54
C ASN A 185 7.20 -5.23 35.39
N HIS A 186 8.16 -6.17 35.43
CA HIS A 186 8.06 -7.43 36.17
C HIS A 186 7.97 -7.25 37.70
N HIS A 187 8.41 -6.10 38.23
CA HIS A 187 8.59 -5.85 39.67
C HIS A 187 7.55 -4.90 40.27
N ARG A 188 6.68 -4.30 39.46
CA ARG A 188 5.61 -3.42 39.99
C ARG A 188 4.42 -4.26 40.42
N SER A 189 3.93 -3.99 41.62
CA SER A 189 2.69 -4.56 42.12
C SER A 189 1.51 -4.08 41.26
N HIS A 190 0.67 -5.00 40.83
CA HIS A 190 -0.52 -4.71 40.04
C HIS A 190 -1.77 -5.11 40.82
N GLY A 191 -2.75 -4.20 40.96
CA GLY A 191 -4.00 -4.49 41.64
C GLY A 191 -4.78 -5.66 41.02
N ALA A 192 -4.66 -5.85 39.70
CA ALA A 192 -5.23 -6.98 38.98
C ALA A 192 -4.61 -8.34 39.38
N LEU A 193 -3.39 -8.35 39.94
CA LEU A 193 -2.72 -9.54 40.48
C LEU A 193 -2.85 -9.62 42.01
N GLY A 194 -3.82 -8.92 42.61
CA GLY A 194 -3.96 -8.86 44.08
C GLY A 194 -2.78 -8.17 44.75
N TRP A 195 -2.20 -7.15 44.10
CA TRP A 195 -0.98 -6.44 44.50
C TRP A 195 0.31 -7.27 44.45
N ALA A 196 0.26 -8.49 43.91
CA ALA A 196 1.45 -9.25 43.58
C ALA A 196 2.20 -8.61 42.39
N THR A 197 3.49 -8.89 42.28
CA THR A 197 4.29 -8.55 41.09
C THR A 197 4.14 -9.66 40.03
N PRO A 198 4.23 -9.35 38.73
CA PRO A 198 4.19 -10.37 37.68
C PRO A 198 5.24 -11.48 37.86
N THR A 199 6.42 -11.16 38.41
CA THR A 199 7.42 -12.17 38.76
C THR A 199 6.94 -13.11 39.87
N SER A 200 6.26 -12.59 40.89
CA SER A 200 5.74 -13.43 41.98
C SER A 200 4.60 -14.37 41.58
N THR A 201 3.96 -14.13 40.42
CA THR A 201 2.97 -15.04 39.84
C THR A 201 3.58 -16.13 38.96
N LEU A 202 4.84 -15.96 38.52
CA LEU A 202 5.59 -16.96 37.76
C LEU A 202 6.35 -17.84 38.75
N ARG A 203 5.72 -18.93 39.22
CA ARG A 203 6.39 -19.89 40.12
C ARG A 203 7.41 -20.78 39.41
N ASP A 204 7.20 -21.05 38.12
CA ASP A 204 8.13 -21.75 37.24
C ASP A 204 8.03 -21.16 35.82
N ASN A 205 9.16 -20.73 35.27
CA ASN A 205 9.27 -20.27 33.87
C ASN A 205 9.79 -21.38 32.95
N LEU A 206 9.90 -22.62 33.44
CA LEU A 206 10.20 -23.77 32.59
C LEU A 206 8.91 -24.31 31.95
N PRO A 207 8.89 -24.47 30.61
CA PRO A 207 7.87 -25.27 29.94
C PRO A 207 7.79 -26.68 30.54
N ALA A 208 6.58 -27.22 30.68
CA ALA A 208 6.29 -28.52 31.31
C ALA A 208 6.96 -29.74 30.62
N ASP A 209 7.58 -29.52 29.47
CA ASP A 209 8.23 -30.49 28.59
C ASP A 209 9.74 -30.67 28.83
N HIS A 210 10.31 -30.01 29.84
CA HIS A 210 11.65 -30.36 30.33
C HIS A 210 11.55 -31.34 31.50
N SER A 211 11.54 -32.64 31.19
CA SER A 211 11.88 -33.67 32.16
C SER A 211 13.35 -33.51 32.55
N LEU A 212 13.61 -32.91 33.71
CA LEU A 212 14.86 -33.11 34.41
C LEU A 212 14.91 -34.59 34.82
N LEU A 213 15.68 -35.37 34.07
CA LEU A 213 16.24 -36.61 34.60
C LEU A 213 17.06 -36.20 35.82
N LEU A 214 16.45 -36.28 37.01
CA LEU A 214 17.15 -36.25 38.28
C LEU A 214 18.00 -37.53 38.35
N GLY A 215 19.18 -37.46 37.75
CA GLY A 215 20.29 -38.31 38.13
C GLY A 215 20.66 -37.95 39.56
N ASN A 216 20.40 -38.88 40.48
CA ASN A 216 20.88 -38.82 41.85
C ASN A 216 22.40 -38.59 41.87
N ASN A 217 22.82 -37.87 42.91
CA ASN A 217 24.19 -37.55 43.32
C ASN A 217 24.76 -36.25 42.74
N CYS A 218 24.71 -35.18 43.54
CA CYS A 218 25.92 -34.49 43.98
C CYS A 218 25.58 -33.41 45.01
N SER A 219 26.29 -33.47 46.13
CA SER A 219 26.18 -32.60 47.30
C SER A 219 26.41 -31.13 46.96
N ALA A 220 25.75 -30.27 47.74
CA ALA A 220 25.95 -28.84 47.76
C ALA A 220 27.38 -28.51 48.21
N ASP A 221 28.29 -28.28 47.26
CA ASP A 221 29.52 -27.50 47.43
C ASP A 221 30.20 -27.44 46.06
N SER A 222 29.93 -26.38 45.29
CA SER A 222 30.74 -25.84 44.17
C SER A 222 29.87 -24.98 43.25
N MET A 223 29.76 -23.67 43.53
CA MET A 223 29.42 -22.70 42.47
C MET A 223 30.71 -22.25 41.78
N PRO A 224 30.82 -22.37 40.44
CA PRO A 224 31.70 -21.50 39.68
C PRO A 224 30.86 -20.44 38.93
N SER A 225 31.26 -19.20 39.16
CA SER A 225 30.96 -18.04 38.34
C SER A 225 31.42 -18.30 36.90
N ARG A 226 30.52 -18.09 35.92
CA ARG A 226 30.77 -17.55 34.56
C ARG A 226 29.66 -18.00 33.60
N TRP A 227 28.84 -17.04 33.19
CA TRP A 227 27.88 -17.18 32.10
C TRP A 227 28.59 -17.48 30.78
N VAL A 228 28.16 -18.53 30.06
CA VAL A 228 28.50 -18.80 28.66
C VAL A 228 27.17 -18.87 27.88
N PRO A 229 27.01 -18.14 26.76
CA PRO A 229 25.77 -18.14 26.00
C PRO A 229 25.70 -19.40 25.12
N LEU A 230 24.62 -20.17 25.21
CA LEU A 230 24.33 -21.24 24.25
C LEU A 230 23.57 -20.69 23.02
N PRO A 231 23.81 -21.27 21.83
CA PRO A 231 23.42 -20.68 20.55
C PRO A 231 21.98 -21.05 20.17
N TYR A 232 21.22 -20.06 19.66
CA TYR A 232 19.92 -20.30 19.03
C TYR A 232 20.08 -21.06 17.70
N PRO A 233 19.35 -22.17 17.46
CA PRO A 233 19.26 -22.72 16.11
C PRO A 233 18.16 -22.02 15.31
N LYS A 234 18.49 -21.77 14.03
CA LYS A 234 17.63 -21.22 12.98
C LYS A 234 16.41 -22.11 12.75
N VAL A 235 15.22 -21.52 12.70
CA VAL A 235 13.99 -22.20 12.26
C VAL A 235 13.95 -22.22 10.74
N SER A 236 14.18 -23.38 10.12
CA SER A 236 13.78 -23.65 8.74
C SER A 236 12.40 -24.31 8.75
N TRP A 237 11.49 -23.79 7.93
CA TRP A 237 10.22 -24.43 7.62
C TRP A 237 10.44 -25.40 6.46
N LEU A 238 10.06 -26.67 6.62
CA LEU A 238 9.80 -27.56 5.49
C LEU A 238 8.40 -28.18 5.61
N ALA A 239 7.69 -28.13 4.49
CA ALA A 239 6.31 -28.55 4.33
C ALA A 239 6.17 -30.08 4.22
N ARG A 240 4.98 -30.55 4.62
CA ARG A 240 4.46 -31.93 4.51
C ARG A 240 4.73 -32.62 3.18
N GLY A 241 5.02 -33.91 3.25
CA GLY A 241 4.78 -34.91 2.21
C GLY A 241 3.98 -36.07 2.78
N THR A 242 2.76 -36.25 2.27
CA THR A 242 1.91 -37.44 2.43
C THR A 242 2.49 -38.62 1.66
N GLY A 243 2.47 -39.83 2.23
CA GLY A 243 2.83 -41.04 1.49
C GLY A 243 2.54 -42.31 2.29
N THR A 244 1.46 -42.97 1.93
CA THR A 244 1.08 -44.36 2.25
C THR A 244 2.15 -45.37 1.87
N GLY A 245 2.30 -46.41 2.70
CA GLY A 245 3.13 -47.59 2.47
C GLY A 245 3.27 -48.37 3.77
#